data_AF-A0A1X0FU76-F1
#
_entry.id   AF-A0A1X0FU76-F1
#
_cell.length_a   1.000
_cell.length_b   1.000
_cell.length_c   1.000
_cell.angle_alpha   90.00
_cell.angle_beta   90.00
_cell.angle_gamma   90.00
#
_symmetry.space_group_name_H-M   'P 1'
#
loop_
_entity.id
_entity.type
_entity.pdbx_description
1 polymer ?
#
loop_
_entity_poly.entity_id
_entity_poly.type
_entity_poly.pdbx_seq_one_letter_code
_entity_poly.pdbx_strand_id
1 'polypeptide(L)'
;MSETDRLTLVLRYADLGIATYASLRIVGEPDRTVTWVLEEPLLLAALQELTAALPEPHGTESRRDAIERALSTGPFAKPDTELTVAYILGVLLIGTPGWRLLAECVASPRAVLFVSPSARLARVPWGLLAIPKSGPSKEELVRARQDAITASGRSAAQIPWQLDNIEGLTDGYRLMELVDVLMAVPPNIVHSPRTPAGWNARRAGPPLLVLDPRVPGQRPDSALGSVLGRPSPHTPVAQHFAEAMQQRPVLPQADTVVDLFRRPDADRGWLAEMLAQTPCRLLYVGHASSADDHHDRGPRADRAALHLADTAAIPGDANAIGDHRPLTASDLMTLRLPMPPRVALLACGSGGDYQFDEATGLVAAIILNGAQLVTATLWSVPTTAAYRQFTGWAGATDRDPPDPMAALVAAVDTAHDAAEDAGCAVNRWQREQMRRWRDGDLSASPLYWAALVTFAVDGAR
;
A
#
# COMPACT_ATOMS: atom_id res chain seq x y z
N MET A 1 -31.30 5.80 -3.69
CA MET A 1 -30.26 6.51 -2.92
C MET A 1 -29.19 6.87 -3.92
N SER A 2 -28.90 8.15 -4.15
CA SER A 2 -27.78 8.53 -5.01
C SER A 2 -26.47 8.09 -4.36
N GLU A 3 -25.39 7.95 -5.12
CA GLU A 3 -24.07 7.57 -4.62
C GLU A 3 -23.53 8.45 -3.47
N THR A 4 -24.12 9.64 -3.32
CA THR A 4 -23.92 10.62 -2.23
C THR A 4 -24.36 10.13 -0.84
N ASP A 5 -25.04 8.98 -0.75
CA ASP A 5 -25.66 8.44 0.47
C ASP A 5 -24.81 7.33 1.15
N ARG A 6 -23.60 7.04 0.65
CA ARG A 6 -22.71 6.07 1.29
C ARG A 6 -22.13 6.64 2.58
N LEU A 7 -22.51 6.02 3.70
CA LEU A 7 -21.99 6.28 5.03
C LEU A 7 -20.45 6.39 5.01
N THR A 8 -19.94 7.45 5.64
CA THR A 8 -18.49 7.67 5.76
C THR A 8 -18.08 7.59 7.22
N LEU A 9 -17.08 6.76 7.51
CA LEU A 9 -16.48 6.62 8.83
C LEU A 9 -15.06 7.17 8.81
N VAL A 10 -14.59 7.63 9.97
CA VAL A 10 -13.19 8.04 10.16
C VAL A 10 -12.63 7.32 11.37
N LEU A 11 -11.60 6.51 11.14
CA LEU A 11 -10.78 5.88 12.18
C LEU A 11 -9.47 6.66 12.30
N ARG A 12 -9.22 7.26 13.46
CA ARG A 12 -8.02 8.06 13.70
C ARG A 12 -7.24 7.54 14.89
N TYR A 13 -5.92 7.46 14.72
CA TYR A 13 -4.96 7.19 15.77
C TYR A 13 -4.06 8.42 15.99
N ALA A 14 -3.70 8.69 17.24
CA ALA A 14 -2.78 9.76 17.60
C ALA A 14 -1.88 9.30 18.76
N ASP A 15 -0.57 9.40 18.58
CA ASP A 15 0.39 9.11 19.64
C ASP A 15 0.44 10.29 20.63
N LEU A 16 0.28 10.01 21.92
CA LEU A 16 0.37 11.02 22.98
C LEU A 16 1.07 10.43 24.21
N GLY A 17 2.31 10.87 24.43
CA GLY A 17 3.14 10.39 25.53
C GLY A 17 3.46 8.90 25.38
N ILE A 18 2.84 8.07 26.22
CA ILE A 18 3.14 6.64 26.36
C ILE A 18 2.02 5.73 25.82
N ALA A 19 1.08 6.30 25.09
CA ALA A 19 -0.07 5.61 24.55
C ALA A 19 -0.49 6.19 23.20
N THR A 20 -1.18 5.38 22.42
CA THR A 20 -1.82 5.80 21.18
C THR A 20 -3.33 5.83 21.41
N TYR A 21 -3.94 6.99 21.23
CA TYR A 21 -5.39 7.17 21.35
C TYR A 21 -6.05 6.89 20.01
N ALA A 22 -7.13 6.14 20.05
CA ALA A 22 -7.92 5.80 18.88
C ALA A 22 -9.34 6.36 19.00
N SER A 23 -9.88 6.81 17.88
CA SER A 23 -11.28 7.23 17.77
C SER A 23 -11.87 6.72 16.46
N LEU A 24 -13.11 6.23 16.53
CA LEU A 24 -13.92 5.90 15.36
C LEU A 24 -15.20 6.71 15.44
N ARG A 25 -15.54 7.40 14.35
CA ARG A 25 -16.77 8.21 14.25
C ARG A 25 -17.44 8.05 12.91
N ILE A 26 -18.73 8.35 12.89
CA ILE A 26 -19.52 8.52 11.67
C ILE A 26 -19.52 10.00 11.28
N VAL A 27 -19.22 10.30 10.01
CA VAL A 27 -19.23 11.67 9.51
C VAL A 27 -20.67 12.18 9.45
N GLY A 28 -20.92 13.33 10.07
CA GLY A 28 -22.27 13.91 10.19
C GLY A 28 -23.01 13.52 11.47
N GLU A 29 -22.53 12.53 12.23
CA GLU A 29 -23.17 12.03 13.45
C GLU A 29 -22.17 12.07 14.63
N PRO A 30 -21.86 13.26 15.20
CA PRO A 30 -20.81 13.39 16.22
C PRO A 30 -21.08 12.58 17.49
N ASP A 31 -22.35 12.40 17.87
CA ASP A 31 -22.76 11.59 19.03
C ASP A 31 -22.45 10.10 18.86
N ARG A 32 -22.20 9.64 17.62
CA ARG A 32 -21.76 8.27 17.31
C ARG A 32 -20.25 8.22 17.13
N THR A 33 -19.57 8.58 18.21
CA THR A 33 -18.10 8.48 18.33
C THR A 33 -17.74 7.53 19.47
N VAL A 34 -16.83 6.62 19.20
CA VAL A 34 -16.24 5.72 20.20
C VAL A 34 -14.73 5.88 20.24
N THR A 35 -14.15 5.68 21.42
CA THR A 35 -12.71 5.85 21.65
C THR A 35 -12.13 4.70 22.44
N TRP A 36 -10.86 4.39 22.20
CA TRP A 36 -10.08 3.44 23.00
C TRP A 36 -8.62 3.87 23.04
N VAL A 37 -7.83 3.22 23.89
CA VAL A 37 -6.40 3.52 24.09
C VAL A 37 -5.60 2.26 23.81
N LEU A 38 -4.55 2.41 23.01
CA LEU A 38 -3.53 1.40 22.80
C LEU A 38 -2.33 1.73 23.69
N GLU A 39 -2.04 0.84 24.61
CA GLU A 39 -0.90 1.00 25.49
C GLU A 39 0.38 0.52 24.79
N GLU A 40 1.48 1.25 25.02
CA GLU A 40 2.72 1.08 24.28
C GLU A 40 3.25 -0.37 24.20
N PRO A 41 3.26 -1.19 25.27
CA PRO A 41 3.70 -2.58 25.17
C PRO A 41 2.86 -3.46 24.23
N LEU A 42 1.54 -3.24 24.20
CA LEU A 42 0.61 -3.98 23.32
C LEU A 42 0.76 -3.51 21.87
N LEU A 43 0.95 -2.21 21.68
CA LEU A 43 1.28 -1.64 20.38
C LEU A 43 2.58 -2.23 19.83
N LEU A 44 3.64 -2.30 20.65
CA LEU A 44 4.92 -2.91 20.26
C LEU A 44 4.77 -4.39 19.90
N ALA A 45 3.91 -5.14 20.60
CA ALA A 45 3.60 -6.52 20.24
C ALA A 45 2.92 -6.61 18.86
N ALA A 46 1.93 -5.77 18.56
CA ALA A 46 1.29 -5.72 17.25
C ALA A 46 2.29 -5.38 16.13
N LEU A 47 3.21 -4.43 16.38
CA LEU A 47 4.25 -4.05 15.42
C LEU A 47 5.26 -5.18 15.18
N GLN A 48 5.59 -5.95 16.22
CA GLN A 48 6.47 -7.12 16.08
C GLN A 48 5.85 -8.19 15.20
N GLU A 49 4.56 -8.50 15.37
CA GLU A 49 3.83 -9.44 14.50
C GLU A 49 3.83 -8.99 13.04
N LEU A 50 3.54 -7.71 12.80
CA LEU A 50 3.57 -7.15 11.46
C LEU A 50 5.00 -7.24 10.88
N THR A 51 6.00 -6.80 11.61
CA THR A 51 7.41 -6.83 11.20
C THR A 51 7.84 -8.23 10.75
N ALA A 52 7.49 -9.26 11.50
CA ALA A 52 7.78 -10.66 11.18
C ALA A 52 7.08 -11.16 9.89
N ALA A 53 5.95 -10.57 9.50
CA ALA A 53 5.18 -10.93 8.30
C ALA A 53 5.73 -10.31 7.01
N LEU A 54 6.44 -9.18 7.11
CA LEU A 54 6.83 -8.38 5.94
C LEU A 54 8.10 -8.90 5.25
N PRO A 55 8.23 -8.72 3.92
CA PRO A 55 9.36 -9.18 3.10
C PRO A 55 10.55 -8.21 3.17
N GLU A 56 10.86 -7.73 4.37
CA GLU A 56 11.94 -6.81 4.66
C GLU A 56 12.89 -7.41 5.69
N PRO A 57 14.20 -7.15 5.57
CA PRO A 57 15.21 -7.77 6.41
C PRO A 57 15.13 -7.28 7.86
N HIS A 58 15.28 -8.21 8.80
CA HIS A 58 15.42 -7.90 10.22
C HIS A 58 16.73 -8.43 10.80
N GLY A 59 17.36 -7.65 11.66
CA GLY A 59 18.64 -8.02 12.27
C GLY A 59 19.74 -8.20 11.23
N THR A 60 20.25 -9.43 11.08
CA THR A 60 21.33 -9.77 10.14
C THR A 60 20.84 -10.41 8.84
N GLU A 61 19.52 -10.46 8.63
CA GLU A 61 18.90 -11.06 7.46
C GLU A 61 19.27 -10.30 6.18
N SER A 62 19.61 -11.00 5.10
CA SER A 62 19.78 -10.35 3.80
C SER A 62 18.40 -10.07 3.16
N ARG A 63 18.33 -9.16 2.19
CA ARG A 63 17.07 -8.91 1.43
C ARG A 63 16.53 -10.20 0.80
N ARG A 64 17.42 -11.08 0.36
CA ARG A 64 17.07 -12.38 -0.23
C ARG A 64 16.37 -13.26 0.80
N ASP A 65 16.97 -13.40 1.98
CA ASP A 65 16.46 -14.25 3.06
C ASP A 65 15.10 -13.73 3.55
N ALA A 66 14.92 -12.40 3.63
CA ALA A 66 13.66 -11.78 4.03
C ALA A 66 12.50 -12.10 3.08
N ILE A 67 12.76 -12.04 1.77
CA ILE A 67 11.78 -12.39 0.76
C ILE A 67 11.48 -13.89 0.81
N GLU A 68 12.51 -14.73 0.94
CA GLU A 68 12.34 -16.18 1.08
C GLU A 68 11.48 -16.52 2.31
N ARG A 69 11.80 -15.95 3.48
CA ARG A 69 11.01 -16.07 4.70
C ARG A 69 9.55 -15.69 4.45
N ALA A 70 9.30 -14.47 3.98
CA ALA A 70 7.94 -13.97 3.81
C ALA A 70 7.09 -14.85 2.87
N LEU A 71 7.69 -15.39 1.80
CA LEU A 71 6.98 -16.22 0.82
C LEU A 71 6.82 -17.69 1.23
N SER A 72 7.73 -18.23 2.06
CA SER A 72 7.79 -19.69 2.29
C SER A 72 7.41 -20.12 3.71
N THR A 73 7.80 -19.36 4.73
CA THR A 73 7.71 -19.78 6.13
C THR A 73 7.13 -18.73 7.07
N GLY A 74 7.08 -17.47 6.63
CA GLY A 74 6.62 -16.33 7.42
C GLY A 74 5.11 -16.33 7.63
N PRO A 75 4.60 -15.43 8.48
CA PRO A 75 3.18 -15.35 8.78
C PRO A 75 2.26 -15.21 7.56
N PHE A 76 2.72 -14.57 6.49
CA PHE A 76 1.97 -14.39 5.23
C PHE A 76 2.16 -15.52 4.20
N ALA A 77 2.83 -16.62 4.57
CA ALA A 77 3.10 -17.73 3.67
C ALA A 77 1.93 -18.73 3.55
N LYS A 78 1.01 -18.79 4.54
CA LYS A 78 -0.14 -19.72 4.55
C LYS A 78 -1.42 -19.07 5.11
N PRO A 79 -2.62 -19.56 4.71
CA PRO A 79 -3.89 -19.03 5.19
C PRO A 79 -4.02 -18.98 6.72
N ASP A 80 -3.73 -20.07 7.42
CA ASP A 80 -3.92 -20.13 8.88
C ASP A 80 -2.94 -19.22 9.64
N THR A 81 -1.69 -19.11 9.16
CA THR A 81 -0.70 -18.21 9.76
C THR A 81 -1.01 -16.74 9.49
N GLU A 82 -1.56 -16.43 8.30
CA GLU A 82 -2.02 -15.08 7.98
C GLU A 82 -3.23 -14.73 8.86
N LEU A 83 -4.20 -15.63 8.97
CA LEU A 83 -5.39 -15.45 9.79
C LEU A 83 -5.02 -15.20 11.26
N THR A 84 -4.00 -15.91 11.75
CA THR A 84 -3.47 -15.72 13.10
C THR A 84 -2.96 -14.28 13.31
N VAL A 85 -2.14 -13.75 12.40
CA VAL A 85 -1.66 -12.36 12.50
C VAL A 85 -2.80 -11.36 12.30
N ALA A 86 -3.68 -11.58 11.34
CA ALA A 86 -4.86 -10.75 11.11
C ALA A 86 -5.74 -10.62 12.37
N TYR A 87 -5.93 -11.74 13.08
CA TYR A 87 -6.63 -11.79 14.36
C TYR A 87 -5.88 -11.05 15.47
N ILE A 88 -4.58 -11.30 15.65
CA ILE A 88 -3.77 -10.62 16.66
C ILE A 88 -3.83 -9.10 16.46
N LEU A 89 -3.62 -8.63 15.23
CA LEU A 89 -3.74 -7.21 14.89
C LEU A 89 -5.17 -6.68 15.16
N GLY A 90 -6.20 -7.46 14.84
CA GLY A 90 -7.60 -7.08 15.09
C GLY A 90 -7.93 -6.93 16.58
N VAL A 91 -7.38 -7.80 17.43
CA VAL A 91 -7.50 -7.73 18.90
C VAL A 91 -6.74 -6.53 19.46
N LEU A 92 -5.50 -6.31 18.99
CA LEU A 92 -4.60 -5.32 19.59
C LEU A 92 -4.86 -3.90 19.11
N LEU A 93 -5.37 -3.69 17.90
CA LEU A 93 -5.45 -2.36 17.30
C LEU A 93 -6.86 -1.75 17.33
N ILE A 94 -7.92 -2.57 17.32
CA ILE A 94 -9.31 -2.10 17.33
C ILE A 94 -10.00 -2.61 18.59
N GLY A 95 -10.36 -1.68 19.48
CA GLY A 95 -11.09 -2.02 20.70
C GLY A 95 -12.51 -2.51 20.41
N THR A 96 -13.09 -3.25 21.36
CA THR A 96 -14.48 -3.73 21.32
C THR A 96 -15.52 -2.66 20.90
N PRO A 97 -15.50 -1.41 21.40
CA PRO A 97 -16.48 -0.42 20.95
C PRO A 97 -16.29 -0.03 19.47
N GLY A 98 -15.05 -0.06 18.95
CA GLY A 98 -14.75 0.16 17.53
C GLY A 98 -15.34 -0.93 16.65
N TRP A 99 -15.08 -2.21 16.99
CA TRP A 99 -15.65 -3.35 16.27
C TRP A 99 -17.18 -3.34 16.28
N ARG A 100 -17.79 -2.99 17.42
CA ARG A 100 -19.26 -2.88 17.53
C ARG A 100 -19.82 -1.82 16.58
N LEU A 101 -19.25 -0.62 16.58
CA LEU A 101 -19.72 0.46 15.69
C LEU A 101 -19.53 0.09 14.21
N LEU A 102 -18.43 -0.57 13.84
CA LEU A 102 -18.22 -1.08 12.48
C LEU A 102 -19.28 -2.11 12.07
N ALA A 103 -19.63 -3.04 12.96
CA ALA A 103 -20.65 -4.05 12.72
C ALA A 103 -22.05 -3.42 12.54
N GLU A 104 -22.38 -2.38 13.32
CA GLU A 104 -23.63 -1.61 13.17
C GLU A 104 -23.72 -0.86 11.83
N CYS A 105 -22.57 -0.59 11.19
CA CYS A 105 -22.48 0.17 9.95
C CYS A 105 -22.38 -0.69 8.69
N VAL A 106 -22.50 -2.02 8.81
CA VAL A 106 -22.52 -2.93 7.66
C VAL A 106 -23.76 -2.63 6.80
N ALA A 107 -23.53 -2.17 5.59
CA ALA A 107 -24.58 -1.69 4.68
C ALA A 107 -24.32 -2.09 3.21
N SER A 108 -25.33 -1.89 2.37
CA SER A 108 -25.25 -2.00 0.91
C SER A 108 -25.89 -0.76 0.26
N PRO A 109 -25.15 0.09 -0.48
CA PRO A 109 -23.71 0.01 -0.73
C PRO A 109 -22.88 0.11 0.55
N ARG A 110 -21.67 -0.48 0.54
CA ARG A 110 -20.80 -0.51 1.72
C ARG A 110 -20.41 0.90 2.16
N ALA A 111 -20.30 1.08 3.46
CA ALA A 111 -19.74 2.30 4.03
C ALA A 111 -18.25 2.40 3.68
N VAL A 112 -17.73 3.63 3.62
CA VAL A 112 -16.31 3.90 3.37
C VAL A 112 -15.65 4.39 4.64
N LEU A 113 -14.61 3.68 5.08
CA LEU A 113 -13.79 4.01 6.23
C LEU A 113 -12.50 4.69 5.79
N PHE A 114 -12.29 5.93 6.24
CA PHE A 114 -11.03 6.63 6.11
C PHE A 114 -10.17 6.43 7.35
N VAL A 115 -9.00 5.83 7.18
CA VAL A 115 -8.05 5.59 8.27
C VAL A 115 -6.96 6.66 8.28
N SER A 116 -6.79 7.35 9.40
CA SER A 116 -5.71 8.28 9.68
C SER A 116 -4.85 7.67 10.80
N PRO A 117 -3.84 6.84 10.49
CA PRO A 117 -2.99 6.21 11.48
C PRO A 117 -2.05 7.23 12.16
N SER A 118 -1.46 6.85 13.28
CA SER A 118 -0.23 7.49 13.77
C SER A 118 0.98 6.92 13.03
N ALA A 119 2.16 7.54 13.19
CA ALA A 119 3.33 7.14 12.44
C ALA A 119 3.74 5.69 12.64
N ARG A 120 3.63 5.22 13.89
CA ARG A 120 3.90 3.84 14.27
C ARG A 120 2.96 2.83 13.58
N LEU A 121 1.74 3.25 13.26
CA LEU A 121 0.68 2.40 12.68
C LEU A 121 0.53 2.59 11.16
N ALA A 122 1.40 3.36 10.52
CA ALA A 122 1.30 3.71 9.11
C ALA A 122 1.32 2.50 8.16
N ARG A 123 1.96 1.39 8.58
CA ARG A 123 2.12 0.17 7.78
C ARG A 123 1.04 -0.88 8.01
N VAL A 124 0.10 -0.63 8.93
CA VAL A 124 -0.93 -1.60 9.26
C VAL A 124 -1.84 -1.83 8.05
N PRO A 125 -2.01 -3.07 7.57
CA PRO A 125 -2.95 -3.38 6.50
C PRO A 125 -4.37 -3.40 7.06
N TRP A 126 -4.96 -2.23 7.30
CA TRP A 126 -6.24 -2.08 8.01
C TRP A 126 -7.35 -3.02 7.49
N GLY A 127 -7.48 -3.15 6.17
CA GLY A 127 -8.45 -4.06 5.56
C GLY A 127 -8.27 -5.53 5.93
N LEU A 128 -7.05 -5.97 6.26
CA LEU A 128 -6.68 -7.33 6.65
C LEU A 128 -7.08 -7.69 8.08
N LEU A 129 -7.34 -6.73 8.97
CA LEU A 129 -7.61 -7.04 10.38
C LEU A 129 -8.85 -7.93 10.50
N ALA A 130 -8.73 -9.03 11.25
CA ALA A 130 -9.82 -9.98 11.46
C ALA A 130 -10.63 -9.60 12.70
N ILE A 131 -11.95 -9.76 12.62
CA ILE A 131 -12.84 -9.54 13.77
C ILE A 131 -12.64 -10.65 14.81
N PRO A 132 -12.36 -10.31 16.08
CA PRO A 132 -12.24 -11.32 17.13
C PRO A 132 -13.62 -11.74 17.66
N LYS A 133 -13.81 -13.04 17.92
CA LYS A 133 -14.92 -13.58 18.74
C LYS A 133 -14.56 -13.53 20.21
N SER A 134 -13.32 -13.87 20.51
CA SER A 134 -12.74 -13.96 21.83
C SER A 134 -11.27 -13.53 21.74
N GLY A 135 -10.60 -13.46 22.88
CA GLY A 135 -9.18 -13.22 22.95
C GLY A 135 -8.69 -13.25 24.38
N PRO A 136 -7.42 -12.85 24.62
CA PRO A 136 -6.88 -12.77 25.96
C PRO A 136 -7.80 -11.94 26.86
N SER A 137 -8.01 -12.42 28.09
CA SER A 137 -8.76 -11.70 29.11
C SER A 137 -8.10 -10.34 29.41
N LYS A 138 -8.88 -9.42 29.98
CA LYS A 138 -8.35 -8.12 30.39
C LYS A 138 -7.24 -8.30 31.41
N GLU A 139 -7.38 -9.27 32.31
CA GLU A 139 -6.39 -9.60 33.33
C GLU A 139 -5.07 -10.09 32.71
N GLU A 140 -5.13 -10.95 31.68
CA GLU A 140 -3.94 -11.41 30.94
C GLU A 140 -3.24 -10.27 30.20
N LEU A 141 -3.99 -9.39 29.52
CA LEU A 141 -3.42 -8.23 28.83
C LEU A 141 -2.79 -7.24 29.82
N VAL A 142 -3.43 -7.01 30.97
CA VAL A 142 -2.89 -6.17 32.05
C VAL A 142 -1.59 -6.75 32.59
N ARG A 143 -1.53 -8.07 32.81
CA ARG A 143 -0.34 -8.77 33.28
C ARG A 143 0.79 -8.68 32.25
N ALA A 144 0.54 -9.08 31.01
CA ALA A 144 1.53 -9.05 29.92
C ALA A 144 2.12 -7.65 29.72
N ARG A 145 1.28 -6.61 29.84
CA ARG A 145 1.71 -5.21 29.81
C ARG A 145 2.59 -4.85 31.01
N GLN A 146 2.19 -5.21 32.22
CA GLN A 146 2.97 -4.92 33.43
C GLN A 146 4.36 -5.54 33.37
N ASP A 147 4.45 -6.79 32.92
CA ASP A 147 5.71 -7.53 32.84
C ASP A 147 6.66 -6.96 31.77
N ALA A 148 6.11 -6.27 30.75
CA ALA A 148 6.86 -5.61 29.69
C ALA A 148 7.29 -4.17 30.01
N ILE A 149 6.91 -3.63 31.18
CA ILE A 149 7.36 -2.33 31.66
C ILE A 149 8.39 -2.56 32.76
N THR A 150 9.66 -2.27 32.45
CA THR A 150 10.77 -2.46 33.38
C THR A 150 11.48 -1.13 33.67
N ALA A 151 12.43 -1.15 34.60
CA ALA A 151 13.28 0.01 34.87
C ALA A 151 14.13 0.43 33.65
N SER A 152 14.37 -0.46 32.69
CA SER A 152 15.13 -0.17 31.46
C SER A 152 14.27 0.35 30.31
N GLY A 153 12.95 0.44 30.48
CA GLY A 153 12.02 0.96 29.48
C GLY A 153 10.86 0.02 29.21
N ARG A 154 10.27 0.16 28.02
CA ARG A 154 9.12 -0.65 27.58
C ARG A 154 9.54 -1.54 26.42
N SER A 155 9.08 -2.78 26.43
CA SER A 155 9.25 -3.74 25.33
C SER A 155 7.90 -4.23 24.82
N ALA A 156 7.92 -5.01 23.74
CA ALA A 156 6.74 -5.72 23.27
C ALA A 156 6.22 -6.69 24.33
N ALA A 157 4.92 -6.58 24.65
CA ALA A 157 4.25 -7.46 25.60
C ALA A 157 4.27 -8.91 25.12
N GLN A 158 4.64 -9.84 26.01
CA GLN A 158 4.53 -11.27 25.77
C GLN A 158 3.13 -11.73 26.20
N ILE A 159 2.25 -11.89 25.21
CA ILE A 159 0.84 -12.21 25.45
C ILE A 159 0.66 -13.74 25.36
N PRO A 160 0.01 -14.39 26.33
CA PRO A 160 -0.20 -15.84 26.33
C PRO A 160 -1.33 -16.22 25.37
N TRP A 161 -1.08 -16.15 24.08
CA TRP A 161 -2.09 -16.47 23.07
C TRP A 161 -2.46 -17.96 23.08
N GLN A 162 -3.76 -18.26 23.07
CA GLN A 162 -4.29 -19.62 22.95
C GLN A 162 -4.60 -19.95 21.48
N LEU A 163 -3.55 -20.07 20.66
CA LEU A 163 -3.67 -20.15 19.18
C LEU A 163 -3.88 -21.55 18.62
N ASP A 164 -4.08 -22.56 19.48
CA ASP A 164 -4.22 -23.96 19.07
C ASP A 164 -5.37 -24.19 18.08
N ASN A 165 -6.41 -23.34 18.12
CA ASN A 165 -7.51 -23.34 17.17
C ASN A 165 -7.96 -21.91 16.83
N ILE A 166 -7.41 -21.36 15.75
CA ILE A 166 -7.72 -19.99 15.31
C ILE A 166 -9.19 -19.80 14.91
N GLU A 167 -9.86 -20.82 14.37
CA GLU A 167 -11.28 -20.77 13.98
C GLU A 167 -12.22 -20.59 15.20
N GLY A 168 -11.75 -21.01 16.39
CA GLY A 168 -12.43 -20.76 17.65
C GLY A 168 -12.35 -19.30 18.11
N LEU A 169 -11.33 -18.57 17.67
CA LEU A 169 -11.05 -17.19 18.08
C LEU A 169 -11.62 -16.13 17.12
N THR A 170 -11.86 -16.51 15.87
CA THR A 170 -12.41 -15.61 14.83
C THR A 170 -13.19 -16.41 13.79
N ASP A 171 -14.22 -15.80 13.18
CA ASP A 171 -14.89 -16.36 11.98
C ASP A 171 -14.11 -16.09 10.69
N GLY A 172 -12.98 -15.39 10.79
CA GLY A 172 -12.18 -14.99 9.63
C GLY A 172 -12.72 -13.77 8.87
N TYR A 173 -13.83 -13.16 9.29
CA TYR A 173 -14.31 -11.91 8.68
C TYR A 173 -13.28 -10.79 8.84
N ARG A 174 -12.97 -10.13 7.73
CA ARG A 174 -11.96 -9.06 7.65
C ARG A 174 -12.61 -7.68 7.73
N LEU A 175 -11.88 -6.65 8.15
CA LEU A 175 -12.38 -5.27 8.16
C LEU A 175 -12.88 -4.83 6.78
N MET A 176 -12.16 -5.19 5.72
CA MET A 176 -12.55 -4.90 4.34
C MET A 176 -13.86 -5.59 3.89
N GLU A 177 -14.36 -6.58 4.65
CA GLU A 177 -15.65 -7.22 4.42
C GLU A 177 -16.80 -6.53 5.17
N LEU A 178 -16.51 -5.59 6.06
CA LEU A 178 -17.51 -4.73 6.71
C LEU A 178 -17.67 -3.42 5.94
N VAL A 179 -16.54 -2.81 5.54
CA VAL A 179 -16.44 -1.49 4.93
C VAL A 179 -15.40 -1.48 3.81
N ASP A 180 -15.50 -0.53 2.87
CA ASP A 180 -14.37 -0.21 1.98
C ASP A 180 -13.35 0.63 2.76
N VAL A 181 -12.07 0.25 2.75
CA VAL A 181 -11.02 0.88 3.55
C VAL A 181 -10.15 1.75 2.67
N LEU A 182 -10.09 3.04 3.00
CA LEU A 182 -9.22 4.02 2.37
C LEU A 182 -8.36 4.70 3.44
N MET A 183 -7.25 5.28 3.02
CA MET A 183 -6.41 6.12 3.87
C MET A 183 -6.89 7.57 3.76
N ALA A 184 -7.04 8.23 4.90
CA ALA A 184 -7.17 9.68 4.92
C ALA A 184 -5.87 10.30 4.41
N VAL A 185 -5.96 11.48 3.82
CA VAL A 185 -4.77 12.27 3.48
C VAL A 185 -4.49 13.21 4.64
N PRO A 186 -3.21 13.45 5.00
CA PRO A 186 -2.86 14.33 6.10
C PRO A 186 -3.57 15.71 5.99
N PRO A 187 -4.21 16.22 7.05
CA PRO A 187 -5.03 17.43 6.95
C PRO A 187 -4.29 18.67 6.42
N ASN A 188 -3.00 18.80 6.73
CA ASN A 188 -2.15 19.86 6.19
C ASN A 188 -2.05 19.80 4.65
N ILE A 189 -2.06 18.60 4.06
CA ILE A 189 -2.04 18.41 2.61
C ILE A 189 -3.42 18.67 2.01
N VAL A 190 -4.50 18.15 2.64
CA VAL A 190 -5.88 18.37 2.18
C VAL A 190 -6.22 19.86 2.08
N HIS A 191 -5.79 20.63 3.08
CA HIS A 191 -6.08 22.06 3.19
C HIS A 191 -5.05 22.97 2.50
N SER A 192 -4.03 22.41 1.85
CA SER A 192 -3.04 23.19 1.10
C SER A 192 -3.62 23.73 -0.22
N PRO A 193 -3.22 24.93 -0.67
CA PRO A 193 -3.59 25.44 -1.99
C PRO A 193 -3.09 24.51 -3.10
N ARG A 194 -4.00 24.02 -3.94
CA ARG A 194 -3.71 23.20 -5.11
C ARG A 194 -4.77 23.40 -6.19
N THR A 195 -4.51 22.87 -7.38
CA THR A 195 -5.45 22.86 -8.49
C THR A 195 -5.87 21.41 -8.75
N PRO A 196 -6.99 20.93 -8.16
CA PRO A 196 -7.43 19.55 -8.34
C PRO A 196 -7.77 19.25 -9.79
N ALA A 197 -7.30 18.13 -10.31
CA ALA A 197 -7.77 17.59 -11.57
C ALA A 197 -9.03 16.73 -11.30
N GLY A 198 -10.19 17.14 -11.80
CA GLY A 198 -11.43 16.38 -11.63
C GLY A 198 -11.49 15.16 -12.55
N TRP A 199 -11.80 13.97 -12.02
CA TRP A 199 -11.94 12.75 -12.82
C TRP A 199 -12.89 12.92 -14.01
N ASN A 200 -14.10 13.46 -13.78
CA ASN A 200 -15.08 13.66 -14.83
C ASN A 200 -14.59 14.53 -16.00
N ALA A 201 -13.70 15.49 -15.73
CA ALA A 201 -13.14 16.36 -16.75
C ALA A 201 -12.03 15.69 -17.56
N ARG A 202 -11.35 14.68 -17.00
CA ARG A 202 -10.18 14.04 -17.60
C ARG A 202 -10.42 12.62 -18.09
N ARG A 203 -11.51 11.94 -17.68
CA ARG A 203 -11.75 10.50 -17.90
C ARG A 203 -11.69 10.02 -19.36
N ALA A 204 -11.90 10.92 -20.33
CA ALA A 204 -11.83 10.61 -21.76
C ALA A 204 -10.40 10.67 -22.33
N GLY A 205 -9.44 11.22 -21.58
CA GLY A 205 -8.04 11.31 -22.00
C GLY A 205 -7.32 9.96 -21.96
N PRO A 206 -6.14 9.86 -22.59
CA PRO A 206 -5.32 8.65 -22.53
C PRO A 206 -4.71 8.47 -21.14
N PRO A 207 -4.52 7.23 -20.66
CA PRO A 207 -3.77 6.95 -19.44
C PRO A 207 -2.27 7.10 -19.72
N LEU A 208 -1.54 7.64 -18.76
CA LEU A 208 -0.08 7.63 -18.76
C LEU A 208 0.42 6.37 -18.06
N LEU A 209 1.20 5.57 -18.78
CA LEU A 209 1.78 4.32 -18.33
C LEU A 209 3.30 4.47 -18.22
N VAL A 210 3.83 4.27 -17.02
CA VAL A 210 5.26 4.25 -16.72
C VAL A 210 5.59 2.87 -16.17
N LEU A 211 5.93 1.94 -17.07
CA LEU A 211 6.03 0.51 -16.76
C LEU A 211 7.48 0.04 -16.69
N ASP A 212 7.96 -0.22 -15.48
CA ASP A 212 9.30 -0.72 -15.15
C ASP A 212 10.39 0.09 -15.88
N PRO A 213 10.49 1.42 -15.70
CA PRO A 213 11.47 2.24 -16.44
C PRO A 213 12.90 1.74 -16.19
N ARG A 214 13.78 1.89 -17.19
CA ARG A 214 15.15 1.40 -17.07
C ARG A 214 16.00 2.38 -16.24
N VAL A 215 16.30 1.99 -15.00
CA VAL A 215 17.22 2.74 -14.13
C VAL A 215 18.65 2.73 -14.72
N PRO A 216 19.29 3.88 -14.94
CA PRO A 216 20.64 3.96 -15.49
C PRO A 216 21.69 3.25 -14.62
N GLY A 217 22.65 2.59 -15.26
CA GLY A 217 23.70 1.82 -14.58
C GLY A 217 23.25 0.48 -13.95
N GLN A 218 21.96 0.13 -14.04
CA GLN A 218 21.39 -1.06 -13.38
C GLN A 218 21.16 -2.21 -14.36
N ARG A 219 21.65 -3.39 -13.99
CA ARG A 219 21.41 -4.62 -14.76
C ARG A 219 20.01 -5.16 -14.46
N PRO A 220 19.39 -5.95 -15.35
CA PRO A 220 18.06 -6.51 -15.10
C PRO A 220 17.93 -7.37 -13.83
N ASP A 221 19.03 -7.93 -13.33
CA ASP A 221 19.14 -8.77 -12.14
C ASP A 221 19.71 -8.03 -10.92
N SER A 222 19.97 -6.72 -11.01
CA SER A 222 20.44 -5.92 -9.87
C SER A 222 19.29 -5.52 -8.94
N ALA A 223 19.63 -4.89 -7.81
CA ALA A 223 18.65 -4.43 -6.81
C ALA A 223 17.60 -3.45 -7.37
N LEU A 224 17.98 -2.65 -8.39
CA LEU A 224 17.09 -1.75 -9.14
C LEU A 224 16.88 -2.28 -10.58
N GLY A 225 16.89 -3.61 -10.73
CA GLY A 225 16.70 -4.33 -11.98
C GLY A 225 15.23 -4.43 -12.39
N SER A 226 14.85 -5.48 -13.13
CA SER A 226 13.47 -5.60 -13.62
C SER A 226 12.49 -5.96 -12.50
N VAL A 227 11.40 -5.20 -12.39
CA VAL A 227 10.28 -5.54 -11.50
C VAL A 227 9.35 -6.59 -12.13
N LEU A 228 9.07 -6.45 -13.43
CA LEU A 228 8.10 -7.27 -14.17
C LEU A 228 8.75 -8.42 -14.96
N GLY A 229 10.06 -8.63 -14.79
CA GLY A 229 10.83 -9.60 -15.56
C GLY A 229 11.07 -9.16 -17.00
N ARG A 230 11.55 -10.08 -17.85
CA ARG A 230 11.89 -9.78 -19.24
C ARG A 230 10.61 -9.43 -20.03
N PRO A 231 10.54 -8.24 -20.66
CA PRO A 231 9.40 -7.88 -21.50
C PRO A 231 9.18 -8.88 -22.63
N SER A 232 7.94 -9.32 -22.80
CA SER A 232 7.48 -10.24 -23.84
C SER A 232 5.98 -10.02 -24.05
N PRO A 233 5.45 -10.11 -25.28
CA PRO A 233 4.02 -9.94 -25.53
C PRO A 233 3.17 -11.04 -24.88
N HIS A 234 3.80 -12.12 -24.41
CA HIS A 234 3.13 -13.25 -23.77
C HIS A 234 3.11 -13.15 -22.24
N THR A 235 3.69 -12.11 -21.62
CA THR A 235 3.52 -11.94 -20.17
C THR A 235 2.08 -11.51 -19.86
N PRO A 236 1.49 -11.94 -18.71
CA PRO A 236 0.14 -11.53 -18.35
C PRO A 236 -0.05 -10.01 -18.31
N VAL A 237 0.96 -9.28 -17.82
CA VAL A 237 0.92 -7.81 -17.78
C VAL A 237 0.96 -7.18 -19.18
N ALA A 238 1.72 -7.74 -20.13
CA ALA A 238 1.75 -7.25 -21.50
C ALA A 238 0.43 -7.55 -22.24
N GLN A 239 -0.20 -8.70 -21.98
CA GLN A 239 -1.51 -9.02 -22.52
C GLN A 239 -2.57 -8.03 -22.05
N HIS A 240 -2.59 -7.71 -20.74
CA HIS A 240 -3.49 -6.70 -20.17
C HIS A 240 -3.35 -5.34 -20.87
N PHE A 241 -2.12 -4.84 -21.03
CA PHE A 241 -1.92 -3.54 -21.68
C PHE A 241 -2.12 -3.58 -23.20
N ALA A 242 -1.94 -4.73 -23.86
CA ALA A 242 -2.26 -4.88 -25.27
C ALA A 242 -3.76 -4.74 -25.50
N GLU A 243 -4.58 -5.32 -24.62
CA GLU A 243 -6.04 -5.13 -24.61
C GLU A 243 -6.40 -3.67 -24.33
N ALA A 244 -5.77 -3.03 -23.34
CA ALA A 244 -6.02 -1.62 -23.02
C ALA A 244 -5.70 -0.69 -24.21
N MET A 245 -4.59 -0.94 -24.93
CA MET A 245 -4.19 -0.19 -26.13
C MET A 245 -5.20 -0.34 -27.29
N GLN A 246 -5.89 -1.49 -27.39
CA GLN A 246 -6.93 -1.69 -28.39
C GLN A 246 -8.21 -0.90 -28.07
N GLN A 247 -8.48 -0.67 -26.78
CA GLN A 247 -9.68 0.04 -26.33
C GLN A 247 -9.54 1.56 -26.47
N ARG A 248 -8.36 2.12 -26.21
CA ARG A 248 -8.10 3.57 -26.34
C ARG A 248 -6.60 3.88 -26.49
N PRO A 249 -6.25 5.06 -27.02
CA PRO A 249 -4.86 5.53 -27.00
C PRO A 249 -4.30 5.59 -25.59
N VAL A 250 -3.00 5.28 -25.45
CA VAL A 250 -2.22 5.38 -24.21
C VAL A 250 -1.05 6.36 -24.39
N LEU A 251 -0.52 6.87 -23.28
CA LEU A 251 0.72 7.62 -23.23
C LEU A 251 1.82 6.79 -22.54
N PRO A 252 3.03 6.71 -23.08
CA PRO A 252 3.44 7.22 -24.40
C PRO A 252 2.77 6.43 -25.54
N GLN A 253 2.74 7.01 -26.74
CA GLN A 253 2.45 6.23 -27.93
C GLN A 253 3.57 5.20 -28.16
N ALA A 254 3.18 3.99 -28.54
CA ALA A 254 4.06 2.85 -28.74
C ALA A 254 3.55 2.00 -29.90
N ASP A 255 4.47 1.49 -30.73
CA ASP A 255 4.12 0.61 -31.86
C ASP A 255 3.68 -0.77 -31.37
N THR A 256 4.34 -1.28 -30.33
CA THR A 256 3.99 -2.54 -29.68
C THR A 256 3.86 -2.34 -28.17
N VAL A 257 3.07 -3.21 -27.51
CA VAL A 257 2.94 -3.18 -26.05
C VAL A 257 4.28 -3.37 -25.33
N VAL A 258 5.22 -4.08 -25.95
CA VAL A 258 6.55 -4.33 -25.38
C VAL A 258 7.36 -3.04 -25.25
N ASP A 259 7.14 -2.07 -26.15
CA ASP A 259 7.84 -0.78 -26.16
C ASP A 259 7.41 0.16 -25.01
N LEU A 260 6.35 -0.19 -24.28
CA LEU A 260 5.95 0.51 -23.07
C LEU A 260 6.83 0.15 -21.86
N PHE A 261 7.50 -1.01 -21.88
CA PHE A 261 8.27 -1.52 -20.75
C PHE A 261 9.75 -1.16 -20.86
N ARG A 262 10.43 -0.99 -19.72
CA ARG A 262 11.90 -0.82 -19.68
C ARG A 262 12.43 0.33 -20.53
N ARG A 263 11.61 1.37 -20.69
CA ARG A 263 11.96 2.59 -21.44
C ARG A 263 13.20 3.27 -20.85
N PRO A 264 14.24 3.55 -21.65
CA PRO A 264 15.46 4.23 -21.21
C PRO A 264 15.36 5.75 -21.25
N ASP A 265 14.29 6.29 -21.84
CA ASP A 265 14.02 7.72 -22.02
C ASP A 265 12.97 8.25 -21.02
N ALA A 266 12.38 7.38 -20.19
CA ALA A 266 11.35 7.74 -19.23
C ALA A 266 11.94 8.41 -17.97
N ASP A 267 12.59 9.56 -18.15
CA ASP A 267 13.14 10.41 -17.09
C ASP A 267 12.12 11.48 -16.60
N ARG A 268 12.52 12.35 -15.67
CA ARG A 268 11.63 13.40 -15.13
C ARG A 268 11.21 14.45 -16.17
N GLY A 269 12.03 14.71 -17.18
CA GLY A 269 11.72 15.63 -18.27
C GLY A 269 10.65 15.04 -19.17
N TRP A 270 10.83 13.78 -19.57
CA TRP A 270 9.84 13.00 -20.29
C TRP A 270 8.52 12.90 -19.52
N LEU A 271 8.57 12.65 -18.21
CA LEU A 271 7.37 12.61 -17.37
C LEU A 271 6.61 13.95 -17.42
N ALA A 272 7.32 15.08 -17.35
CA ALA A 272 6.71 16.40 -17.47
C ALA A 272 6.03 16.61 -18.83
N GLU A 273 6.65 16.19 -19.93
CA GLU A 273 6.07 16.25 -21.28
C GLU A 273 4.82 15.39 -21.41
N MET A 274 4.81 14.19 -20.81
CA MET A 274 3.63 13.33 -20.82
C MET A 274 2.49 13.91 -19.97
N LEU A 275 2.79 14.47 -18.80
CA LEU A 275 1.80 15.11 -17.94
C LEU A 275 1.22 16.38 -18.57
N ALA A 276 2.00 17.11 -19.38
CA ALA A 276 1.52 18.27 -20.14
C ALA A 276 0.43 17.90 -21.18
N GLN A 277 0.37 16.64 -21.61
CA GLN A 277 -0.71 16.12 -22.48
C GLN A 277 -2.00 15.80 -21.71
N THR A 278 -1.99 16.02 -20.40
CA THR A 278 -3.15 15.92 -19.52
C THR A 278 -3.83 14.54 -19.49
N PRO A 279 -3.09 13.48 -19.10
CA PRO A 279 -3.62 12.14 -19.04
C PRO A 279 -4.83 12.03 -18.10
N CYS A 280 -5.67 11.02 -18.31
CA CYS A 280 -6.80 10.75 -17.42
C CYS A 280 -6.37 10.16 -16.07
N ARG A 281 -5.28 9.40 -16.07
CA ARG A 281 -4.67 8.75 -14.91
C ARG A 281 -3.20 8.45 -15.19
N LEU A 282 -2.41 8.27 -14.13
CA LEU A 282 -1.02 7.83 -14.21
C LEU A 282 -0.89 6.48 -13.49
N LEU A 283 -0.30 5.50 -14.15
CA LEU A 283 0.12 4.24 -13.53
C LEU A 283 1.64 4.13 -13.62
N TYR A 284 2.28 4.14 -12.45
CA TYR A 284 3.70 3.87 -12.28
C TYR A 284 3.89 2.46 -11.70
N VAL A 285 4.73 1.66 -12.35
CA VAL A 285 5.20 0.36 -11.83
C VAL A 285 6.71 0.39 -11.87
N GLY A 286 7.39 0.22 -10.74
CA GLY A 286 8.84 0.33 -10.71
C GLY A 286 9.39 0.33 -9.30
N HIS A 287 10.57 0.94 -9.14
CA HIS A 287 11.22 1.04 -7.84
C HIS A 287 10.89 2.34 -7.13
N ALA A 288 10.88 2.28 -5.81
CA ALA A 288 10.88 3.44 -4.94
C ALA A 288 11.88 3.21 -3.80
N SER A 289 12.50 4.29 -3.34
CA SER A 289 13.34 4.29 -2.14
C SER A 289 12.59 4.97 -1.00
N SER A 290 12.72 4.41 0.20
CA SER A 290 12.25 5.03 1.43
C SER A 290 13.16 6.21 1.80
N ALA A 291 12.61 7.14 2.56
CA ALA A 291 13.34 8.26 3.15
C ALA A 291 14.44 7.85 4.16
N ASP A 292 14.48 6.59 4.59
CA ASP A 292 15.42 6.08 5.61
C ASP A 292 16.81 5.71 5.06
N ASP A 293 16.98 5.65 3.73
CA ASP A 293 18.21 5.17 3.08
C ASP A 293 19.41 6.17 3.15
N HIS A 294 19.25 7.33 3.79
CA HIS A 294 20.27 8.37 3.86
C HIS A 294 20.85 8.54 5.28
N HIS A 295 22.00 7.94 5.53
CA HIS A 295 22.67 7.89 6.84
C HIS A 295 23.13 9.24 7.43
N ASP A 296 23.18 10.31 6.64
CA ASP A 296 23.80 11.58 7.07
C ASP A 296 22.82 12.61 7.65
N ARG A 297 21.50 12.42 7.48
CA ARG A 297 20.45 13.27 8.05
C ARG A 297 19.30 12.38 8.52
N GLY A 298 18.65 12.73 9.63
CA GLY A 298 17.49 11.98 10.12
C GLY A 298 16.43 11.75 9.03
N PRO A 299 15.61 10.71 9.16
CA PRO A 299 14.65 10.32 8.13
C PRO A 299 13.63 11.43 7.87
N ARG A 300 13.33 11.68 6.59
CA ARG A 300 12.39 12.74 6.17
C ARG A 300 11.53 12.30 4.98
N ALA A 301 10.21 12.36 5.13
CA ALA A 301 9.26 11.91 4.11
C ALA A 301 9.53 12.52 2.72
N ASP A 302 9.99 13.77 2.66
CA ASP A 302 10.31 14.50 1.42
C ASP A 302 11.42 13.85 0.56
N ARG A 303 12.15 12.87 1.12
CA ARG A 303 13.19 12.09 0.45
C ARG A 303 12.72 10.77 -0.15
N ALA A 304 11.50 10.33 0.13
CA ALA A 304 10.92 9.21 -0.60
C ALA A 304 10.97 9.50 -2.10
N ALA A 305 11.42 8.53 -2.91
CA ALA A 305 11.77 8.79 -4.31
C ALA A 305 11.31 7.69 -5.26
N LEU A 306 10.94 8.09 -6.48
CA LEU A 306 10.68 7.20 -7.60
C LEU A 306 11.95 7.04 -8.44
N HIS A 307 12.20 5.84 -8.94
CA HIS A 307 13.34 5.58 -9.84
C HIS A 307 12.89 5.57 -11.28
N LEU A 308 13.15 6.68 -11.97
CA LEU A 308 12.94 6.85 -13.40
C LEU A 308 14.23 6.56 -14.19
N ALA A 309 14.22 6.83 -15.50
CA ALA A 309 15.42 6.76 -16.33
C ALA A 309 16.40 7.94 -16.12
N ASP A 310 16.24 8.69 -15.02
CA ASP A 310 17.04 9.87 -14.71
C ASP A 310 18.53 9.53 -14.55
N THR A 311 19.40 10.18 -15.33
CA THR A 311 20.85 10.04 -15.14
C THR A 311 21.35 10.87 -13.95
N ALA A 312 22.53 10.53 -13.42
CA ALA A 312 23.16 11.27 -12.32
C ALA A 312 23.44 12.76 -12.63
N ALA A 313 23.50 13.12 -13.92
CA ALA A 313 23.72 14.47 -14.40
C ALA A 313 22.47 15.35 -14.31
N ILE A 314 21.27 14.77 -14.23
CA ILE A 314 20.03 15.53 -14.08
C ILE A 314 20.00 16.14 -12.67
N PRO A 315 19.76 17.47 -12.53
CA PRO A 315 19.62 18.11 -11.23
C PRO A 315 18.41 17.58 -10.44
N GLY A 316 18.57 17.47 -9.13
CA GLY A 316 17.51 17.09 -8.21
C GLY A 316 17.99 16.98 -6.78
N ASP A 317 17.04 16.86 -5.86
CA ASP A 317 17.30 16.87 -4.41
C ASP A 317 17.93 15.57 -3.89
N ALA A 318 17.68 14.42 -4.53
CA ALA A 318 18.31 13.16 -4.16
C ALA A 318 19.81 13.15 -4.45
N ASN A 319 20.58 12.40 -3.67
CA ASN A 319 21.95 12.04 -4.02
C ASN A 319 21.96 11.09 -5.23
N ALA A 320 23.04 11.12 -6.02
CA ALA A 320 23.22 10.16 -7.10
C ALA A 320 23.58 8.77 -6.55
N ILE A 321 23.04 7.72 -7.16
CA ILE A 321 23.31 6.31 -6.90
C ILE A 321 24.00 5.75 -8.15
N GLY A 322 25.33 5.83 -8.19
CA GLY A 322 26.08 5.53 -9.41
C GLY A 322 25.69 6.49 -10.54
N ASP A 323 25.22 5.95 -11.67
CA ASP A 323 24.85 6.72 -12.87
C ASP A 323 23.40 7.24 -12.85
N HIS A 324 22.68 7.08 -11.75
CA HIS A 324 21.25 7.39 -11.62
C HIS A 324 20.99 8.41 -10.51
N ARG A 325 19.99 9.29 -10.69
CA ARG A 325 19.47 10.15 -9.62
C ARG A 325 17.96 9.97 -9.47
N PRO A 326 17.46 9.49 -8.32
CA PRO A 326 16.02 9.34 -8.08
C PRO A 326 15.25 10.67 -8.15
N LEU A 327 13.95 10.59 -8.42
CA LEU A 327 13.01 11.71 -8.37
C LEU A 327 12.30 11.72 -7.01
N THR A 328 12.65 12.65 -6.13
CA THR A 328 12.11 12.72 -4.77
C THR A 328 10.72 13.35 -4.70
N ALA A 329 10.03 13.15 -3.57
CA ALA A 329 8.82 13.90 -3.24
C ALA A 329 9.05 15.42 -3.22
N SER A 330 10.21 15.88 -2.71
CA SER A 330 10.61 17.29 -2.76
C SER A 330 10.79 17.81 -4.20
N ASP A 331 11.41 17.01 -5.08
CA ASP A 331 11.52 17.34 -6.51
C ASP A 331 10.12 17.48 -7.14
N LEU A 332 9.20 16.54 -6.86
CA LEU A 332 7.82 16.60 -7.36
C LEU A 332 7.08 17.87 -6.90
N MET A 333 7.24 18.26 -5.64
CA MET A 333 6.64 19.49 -5.10
C MET A 333 7.26 20.75 -5.73
N THR A 334 8.56 20.73 -6.02
CA THR A 334 9.30 21.83 -6.63
C THR A 334 8.95 22.00 -8.10
N LEU A 335 8.91 20.90 -8.86
CA LEU A 335 8.60 20.88 -10.29
C LEU A 335 7.15 21.25 -10.61
N ARG A 336 6.23 21.08 -9.64
CA ARG A 336 4.80 21.37 -9.79
C ARG A 336 4.16 20.69 -11.01
N LEU A 337 4.51 19.43 -11.24
CA LEU A 337 4.02 18.65 -12.37
C LEU A 337 2.50 18.46 -12.28
N PRO A 338 1.70 18.73 -13.33
CA PRO A 338 0.24 18.69 -13.25
C PRO A 338 -0.27 17.24 -13.21
N MET A 339 -0.37 16.67 -12.00
CA MET A 339 -0.76 15.28 -11.82
C MET A 339 -2.22 15.04 -12.23
N PRO A 340 -2.52 13.89 -12.87
CA PRO A 340 -3.89 13.56 -13.24
C PRO A 340 -4.73 13.22 -11.99
N PRO A 341 -6.07 13.17 -12.12
CA PRO A 341 -6.98 12.94 -10.99
C PRO A 341 -6.68 11.66 -10.20
N ARG A 342 -6.20 10.62 -10.88
CA ARG A 342 -5.94 9.30 -10.33
C ARG A 342 -4.50 8.89 -10.64
N VAL A 343 -3.77 8.51 -9.60
CA VAL A 343 -2.39 8.05 -9.71
C VAL A 343 -2.22 6.73 -8.98
N ALA A 344 -1.56 5.76 -9.60
CA ALA A 344 -1.15 4.52 -8.96
C ALA A 344 0.38 4.46 -8.93
N LEU A 345 0.95 4.29 -7.73
CA LEU A 345 2.37 4.12 -7.48
C LEU A 345 2.62 2.68 -7.00
N LEU A 346 2.86 1.77 -7.94
CA LEU A 346 3.14 0.36 -7.63
C LEU A 346 4.65 0.16 -7.47
N ALA A 347 5.14 0.60 -6.32
CA ALA A 347 6.55 0.57 -5.96
C ALA A 347 6.73 0.47 -4.45
N CYS A 348 7.79 -0.22 -4.00
CA CYS A 348 8.03 -0.57 -2.60
C CYS A 348 7.85 0.60 -1.61
N GLY A 349 6.91 0.47 -0.67
CA GLY A 349 6.70 1.47 0.39
C GLY A 349 6.28 2.86 -0.10
N SER A 350 5.78 2.99 -1.32
CA SER A 350 5.38 4.26 -1.94
C SER A 350 4.26 5.01 -1.20
N GLY A 351 3.47 4.31 -0.38
CA GLY A 351 2.42 4.87 0.47
C GLY A 351 2.89 5.20 1.89
N GLY A 352 4.20 5.32 2.10
CA GLY A 352 4.82 5.46 3.41
C GLY A 352 4.72 6.82 4.07
N ASP A 353 3.98 7.79 3.52
CA ASP A 353 3.88 9.16 4.02
C ASP A 353 3.61 9.25 5.53
N TYR A 354 2.70 8.44 6.05
CA TYR A 354 2.37 8.46 7.47
C TYR A 354 3.49 7.96 8.38
N GLN A 355 4.53 7.27 7.89
CA GLN A 355 5.63 6.77 8.74
C GLN A 355 6.47 7.89 9.37
N PHE A 356 6.27 9.14 8.95
CA PHE A 356 6.99 10.31 9.41
C PHE A 356 6.03 11.31 10.06
N ASP A 357 6.52 12.06 11.07
CA ASP A 357 5.73 13.11 11.73
C ASP A 357 5.29 14.19 10.72
N GLU A 358 6.18 14.55 9.80
CA GLU A 358 5.87 15.37 8.63
C GLU A 358 5.52 14.47 7.45
N ALA A 359 4.22 14.20 7.26
CA ALA A 359 3.71 13.33 6.19
C ALA A 359 3.70 14.02 4.82
N THR A 360 4.89 14.41 4.34
CA THR A 360 5.15 15.10 3.06
C THR A 360 5.88 14.18 2.07
N GLY A 361 5.43 12.93 1.97
CA GLY A 361 6.03 11.90 1.11
C GLY A 361 5.52 11.95 -0.32
N LEU A 362 5.67 10.82 -1.02
CA LEU A 362 5.27 10.70 -2.43
C LEU A 362 3.78 10.94 -2.61
N VAL A 363 2.93 10.36 -1.76
CA VAL A 363 1.47 10.52 -1.88
C VAL A 363 1.07 11.98 -1.70
N ALA A 364 1.61 12.65 -0.68
CA ALA A 364 1.40 14.06 -0.44
C ALA A 364 1.86 14.91 -1.63
N ALA A 365 3.05 14.63 -2.18
CA ALA A 365 3.56 15.33 -3.35
C ALA A 365 2.61 15.20 -4.56
N ILE A 366 2.10 14.00 -4.83
CA ILE A 366 1.17 13.74 -5.93
C ILE A 366 -0.16 14.49 -5.74
N ILE A 367 -0.69 14.53 -4.52
CA ILE A 367 -1.94 15.24 -4.21
C ILE A 367 -1.77 16.76 -4.29
N LEU A 368 -0.67 17.30 -3.76
CA LEU A 368 -0.35 18.73 -3.87
C LEU A 368 -0.26 19.17 -5.34
N ASN A 369 0.15 18.25 -6.21
CA ASN A 369 0.25 18.44 -7.64
C ASN A 369 -1.07 18.22 -8.42
N GLY A 370 -2.19 17.97 -7.73
CA GLY A 370 -3.54 18.01 -8.31
C GLY A 370 -4.30 16.69 -8.30
N ALA A 371 -3.68 15.56 -7.94
CA ALA A 371 -4.39 14.29 -7.85
C ALA A 371 -5.46 14.31 -6.74
N GLN A 372 -6.56 13.59 -6.97
CA GLN A 372 -7.64 13.39 -6.00
C GLN A 372 -7.56 12.01 -5.34
N LEU A 373 -6.94 11.04 -6.01
CA LEU A 373 -6.81 9.67 -5.55
C LEU A 373 -5.42 9.11 -5.88
N VAL A 374 -4.79 8.50 -4.89
CA VAL A 374 -3.49 7.84 -5.03
C VAL A 374 -3.55 6.43 -4.46
N THR A 375 -3.34 5.41 -5.29
CA THR A 375 -3.12 4.03 -4.81
C THR A 375 -1.63 3.77 -4.73
N ALA A 376 -1.17 3.23 -3.60
CA ALA A 376 0.24 3.00 -3.32
C ALA A 376 0.41 1.70 -2.50
N THR A 377 1.65 1.35 -2.15
CA THR A 377 1.94 0.17 -1.32
C THR A 377 2.51 0.54 0.05
N LEU A 378 2.13 -0.22 1.08
CA LEU A 378 2.56 -0.05 2.47
C LEU A 378 3.96 -0.60 2.76
N TRP A 379 4.46 -1.50 1.92
CA TRP A 379 5.73 -2.20 2.11
C TRP A 379 6.34 -2.65 0.78
N SER A 380 7.52 -3.26 0.86
CA SER A 380 8.22 -3.84 -0.29
C SER A 380 7.45 -5.01 -0.90
N VAL A 381 7.09 -4.95 -2.19
CA VAL A 381 6.33 -6.03 -2.86
C VAL A 381 7.30 -6.92 -3.64
N PRO A 382 7.29 -8.25 -3.47
CA PRO A 382 8.19 -9.13 -4.22
C PRO A 382 7.97 -9.01 -5.74
N THR A 383 9.07 -9.01 -6.50
CA THR A 383 9.01 -8.95 -7.96
C THR A 383 8.53 -10.27 -8.57
N THR A 384 8.14 -10.24 -9.85
CA THR A 384 7.79 -11.47 -10.60
C THR A 384 8.92 -12.52 -10.53
N ALA A 385 10.17 -12.09 -10.64
CA ALA A 385 11.33 -12.98 -10.55
C ALA A 385 11.50 -13.57 -9.15
N ALA A 386 11.40 -12.73 -8.11
CA ALA A 386 11.53 -13.17 -6.72
C ALA A 386 10.44 -14.18 -6.35
N TYR A 387 9.18 -13.92 -6.73
CA TYR A 387 8.08 -14.86 -6.49
C TYR A 387 8.36 -16.24 -7.10
N ARG A 388 8.73 -16.30 -8.38
CA ARG A 388 9.03 -17.55 -9.08
C ARG A 388 10.20 -18.31 -8.46
N GLN A 389 11.22 -17.57 -8.00
CA GLN A 389 12.39 -18.15 -7.36
C GLN A 389 12.06 -18.87 -6.05
N PHE A 390 11.24 -18.25 -5.18
CA PHE A 390 11.03 -18.75 -3.82
C PHE A 390 9.78 -19.61 -3.62
N THR A 391 8.88 -19.69 -4.62
CA THR A 391 7.67 -20.53 -4.54
C THR A 391 7.78 -21.87 -5.29
N GLY A 392 8.99 -22.25 -5.72
CA GLY A 392 9.23 -23.55 -6.38
C GLY A 392 8.74 -23.67 -7.82
N TRP A 393 8.26 -22.56 -8.43
CA TRP A 393 7.90 -22.50 -9.85
C TRP A 393 9.10 -22.33 -10.78
N ALA A 394 10.32 -22.24 -10.23
CA ALA A 394 11.57 -22.27 -10.95
C ALA A 394 11.80 -23.67 -11.59
N GLY A 395 11.08 -23.97 -12.68
CA GLY A 395 11.21 -25.23 -13.42
C GLY A 395 9.92 -25.83 -13.98
N ALA A 396 8.75 -25.23 -13.74
CA ALA A 396 7.50 -25.69 -14.35
C ALA A 396 7.46 -25.32 -15.85
N THR A 397 7.54 -26.30 -16.73
CA THR A 397 7.57 -26.11 -18.19
C THR A 397 6.18 -26.16 -18.86
N ASP A 398 5.17 -26.68 -18.15
CA ASP A 398 3.90 -27.09 -18.78
C ASP A 398 2.68 -26.24 -18.37
N ARG A 399 2.87 -25.20 -17.53
CA ARG A 399 1.83 -24.23 -17.16
C ARG A 399 2.43 -22.84 -17.06
N ASP A 400 1.71 -21.83 -17.52
CA ASP A 400 2.06 -20.43 -17.24
C ASP A 400 2.11 -20.24 -15.72
N PRO A 401 3.29 -19.89 -15.15
CA PRO A 401 3.42 -19.76 -13.71
C PRO A 401 2.57 -18.58 -13.21
N PRO A 402 1.95 -18.68 -12.03
CA PRO A 402 1.22 -17.56 -11.45
C PRO A 402 2.13 -16.34 -11.29
N ASP A 403 1.58 -15.17 -11.57
CA ASP A 403 2.28 -13.89 -11.49
C ASP A 403 1.46 -12.89 -10.68
N PRO A 404 1.54 -12.94 -9.33
CA PRO A 404 0.74 -12.06 -8.47
C PRO A 404 1.07 -10.58 -8.68
N MET A 405 2.30 -10.27 -9.09
CA MET A 405 2.70 -8.91 -9.44
C MET A 405 1.95 -8.43 -10.69
N ALA A 406 1.91 -9.22 -11.76
CA ALA A 406 1.13 -8.89 -12.94
C ALA A 406 -0.38 -8.77 -12.64
N ALA A 407 -0.93 -9.67 -11.81
CA ALA A 407 -2.33 -9.60 -11.38
C ALA A 407 -2.64 -8.33 -10.59
N LEU A 408 -1.74 -7.92 -9.70
CA LEU A 408 -1.84 -6.68 -8.94
C LEU A 408 -1.83 -5.46 -9.87
N VAL A 409 -0.92 -5.41 -10.84
CA VAL A 409 -0.81 -4.30 -11.80
C VAL A 409 -2.08 -4.17 -12.63
N ALA A 410 -2.55 -5.28 -13.22
CA ALA A 410 -3.77 -5.32 -14.03
C ALA A 410 -5.02 -4.91 -13.23
N ALA A 411 -5.13 -5.36 -11.98
CA ALA A 411 -6.25 -5.04 -11.12
C ALA A 411 -6.30 -3.55 -10.75
N VAL A 412 -5.16 -2.95 -10.40
CA VAL A 412 -5.08 -1.52 -10.09
C VAL A 412 -5.35 -0.68 -11.33
N ASP A 413 -4.80 -1.07 -12.49
CA ASP A 413 -5.07 -0.41 -13.77
C ASP A 413 -6.57 -0.39 -14.09
N THR A 414 -7.23 -1.55 -13.98
CA THR A 414 -8.67 -1.71 -14.18
C THR A 414 -9.49 -0.90 -13.19
N ALA A 415 -9.13 -0.94 -11.90
CA ALA A 415 -9.83 -0.20 -10.86
C ALA A 415 -9.71 1.33 -11.06
N HIS A 416 -8.54 1.82 -11.48
CA HIS A 416 -8.33 3.23 -11.77
C HIS A 416 -9.02 3.71 -13.04
N ASP A 417 -9.41 2.79 -13.92
CA ASP A 417 -10.23 3.07 -15.09
C ASP A 417 -11.74 2.99 -14.82
N ALA A 418 -12.14 2.43 -13.68
CA ALA A 418 -13.55 2.29 -13.30
C ALA A 418 -14.27 3.64 -13.18
N ALA A 419 -15.56 3.68 -13.49
CA ALA A 419 -16.27 4.93 -13.76
C ALA A 419 -16.32 5.91 -12.56
N GLU A 420 -16.50 5.43 -11.32
CA GLU A 420 -16.83 6.31 -10.18
C GLU A 420 -15.83 6.16 -9.00
N ASP A 421 -15.74 5.00 -8.35
CA ASP A 421 -14.90 4.81 -7.15
C ASP A 421 -13.74 3.84 -7.36
N ALA A 422 -12.57 4.38 -7.71
CA ALA A 422 -11.39 3.56 -7.96
C ALA A 422 -10.87 2.88 -6.69
N GLY A 423 -10.90 3.54 -5.52
CA GLY A 423 -10.42 2.96 -4.27
C GLY A 423 -11.33 1.83 -3.77
N CYS A 424 -12.65 1.99 -3.92
CA CYS A 424 -13.63 0.94 -3.64
C CYS A 424 -13.51 -0.24 -4.63
N ALA A 425 -13.17 0.03 -5.89
CA ALA A 425 -12.87 -1.01 -6.87
C ALA A 425 -11.61 -1.80 -6.50
N VAL A 426 -10.54 -1.15 -6.02
CA VAL A 426 -9.36 -1.83 -5.45
C VAL A 426 -9.76 -2.71 -4.26
N ASN A 427 -10.58 -2.20 -3.34
CA ASN A 427 -11.07 -2.99 -2.19
C ASN A 427 -11.87 -4.23 -2.62
N ARG A 428 -12.64 -4.14 -3.72
CA ARG A 428 -13.36 -5.29 -4.28
C ARG A 428 -12.39 -6.38 -4.74
N TRP A 429 -11.36 -6.01 -5.46
CA TRP A 429 -10.31 -6.94 -5.87
C TRP A 429 -9.55 -7.52 -4.67
N GLN A 430 -9.21 -6.71 -3.67
CA GLN A 430 -8.56 -7.20 -2.43
C GLN A 430 -9.40 -8.27 -1.73
N ARG A 431 -10.73 -8.08 -1.65
CA ARG A 431 -11.65 -9.09 -1.11
C ARG A 431 -11.68 -10.37 -1.94
N GLU A 432 -11.63 -10.26 -3.27
CA GLU A 432 -11.56 -11.43 -4.15
C GLU A 432 -10.26 -12.21 -3.94
N GLN A 433 -9.12 -11.52 -3.81
CA GLN A 433 -7.83 -12.17 -3.49
C GLN A 433 -7.85 -12.81 -2.10
N MET A 434 -8.41 -12.13 -1.09
CA MET A 434 -8.55 -12.68 0.25
C MET A 434 -9.41 -13.95 0.26
N ARG A 435 -10.52 -14.00 -0.49
CA ARG A 435 -11.34 -15.21 -0.61
C ARG A 435 -10.57 -16.35 -1.26
N ARG A 436 -9.89 -16.09 -2.38
CA ARG A 436 -9.03 -17.09 -3.05
C ARG A 436 -7.96 -17.64 -2.10
N TRP A 437 -7.30 -16.75 -1.36
CA TRP A 437 -6.30 -17.11 -0.36
C TRP A 437 -6.87 -18.02 0.73
N ARG A 438 -8.02 -17.62 1.30
CA ARG A 438 -8.75 -18.41 2.30
C ARG A 438 -9.18 -19.78 1.77
N ASP A 439 -9.52 -19.86 0.48
CA ASP A 439 -9.90 -21.11 -0.19
C ASP A 439 -8.67 -21.96 -0.60
N GLY A 440 -7.45 -21.53 -0.25
CA GLY A 440 -6.20 -22.29 -0.41
C GLY A 440 -5.36 -21.93 -1.64
N ASP A 441 -5.75 -20.93 -2.43
CA ASP A 441 -4.95 -20.45 -3.56
C ASP A 441 -3.77 -19.59 -3.08
N LEU A 442 -2.61 -20.22 -2.95
CA LEU A 442 -1.38 -19.55 -2.49
C LEU A 442 -0.86 -18.46 -3.45
N SER A 443 -1.35 -18.43 -4.70
CA SER A 443 -1.00 -17.34 -5.63
C SER A 443 -1.68 -16.02 -5.28
N ALA A 444 -2.77 -16.05 -4.51
CA ALA A 444 -3.43 -14.87 -3.97
C ALA A 444 -2.76 -14.38 -2.67
N SER A 445 -1.43 -14.33 -2.64
CA SER A 445 -0.67 -14.03 -1.42
C SER A 445 -0.95 -12.61 -0.88
N PRO A 446 -1.16 -12.45 0.46
CA PRO A 446 -1.38 -11.16 1.11
C PRO A 446 -0.20 -10.19 0.97
N LEU A 447 1.01 -10.68 0.67
CA LEU A 447 2.18 -9.84 0.39
C LEU A 447 1.95 -8.86 -0.76
N TYR A 448 0.98 -9.14 -1.65
CA TYR A 448 0.60 -8.30 -2.77
C TYR A 448 -0.67 -7.50 -2.46
N TRP A 449 -1.80 -8.18 -2.28
CA TRP A 449 -3.08 -7.48 -2.18
C TRP A 449 -3.25 -6.71 -0.87
N ALA A 450 -2.71 -7.20 0.25
CA ALA A 450 -2.81 -6.49 1.53
C ALA A 450 -1.85 -5.30 1.61
N ALA A 451 -0.86 -5.23 0.70
CA ALA A 451 0.07 -4.12 0.60
C ALA A 451 -0.60 -2.86 0.02
N LEU A 452 -1.65 -3.02 -0.78
CA LEU A 452 -2.31 -1.91 -1.47
C LEU A 452 -3.13 -1.06 -0.49
N VAL A 453 -2.94 0.25 -0.59
CA VAL A 453 -3.76 1.27 0.06
C VAL A 453 -4.13 2.36 -0.92
N THR A 454 -5.30 2.96 -0.74
CA THR A 454 -5.74 4.09 -1.56
C THR A 454 -6.02 5.29 -0.68
N PHE A 455 -5.36 6.39 -0.96
CA PHE A 455 -5.55 7.70 -0.36
C PHE A 455 -6.50 8.51 -1.24
N ALA A 456 -7.45 9.21 -0.64
CA ALA A 456 -8.39 10.02 -1.40
C ALA A 456 -8.76 11.34 -0.70
N VAL A 457 -9.05 12.35 -1.52
CA VAL A 457 -9.51 13.70 -1.14
C VAL A 457 -10.65 14.16 -2.05
N ASP A 458 -11.24 15.32 -1.76
CA ASP A 458 -12.28 15.95 -2.59
C ASP A 458 -13.52 15.09 -2.87
N GLY A 459 -13.80 14.13 -1.98
CA GLY A 459 -14.90 13.20 -2.13
C GLY A 459 -14.63 12.02 -3.08
N ALA A 460 -13.42 11.88 -3.62
CA ALA A 460 -13.00 10.67 -4.33
C ALA A 460 -13.01 9.45 -3.40
N ARG A 461 -13.28 8.26 -3.95
CA ARG A 461 -13.38 7.00 -3.21
C ARG A 461 -12.85 5.81 -3.99
#